data_AF-A0A1S2VFV1-F1
#
_entry.id   AF-A0A1S2VFV1-F1
#
_cell.length_a   1.000
_cell.length_b   1.000
_cell.length_c   1.000
_cell.angle_alpha   90.00
_cell.angle_beta   90.00
_cell.angle_gamma   90.00
#
_symmetry.space_group_name_H-M   'P 1'
#
loop_
_entity.id
_entity.type
_entity.pdbx_description
1 polymer ?
#
loop_
_entity_poly.entity_id
_entity_poly.type
_entity_poly.pdbx_seq_one_letter_code
_entity_poly.pdbx_strand_id
1 'polypeptide(L)'
;MSKKNAAVTADHSPVFFSNGGDYDVAIMVSTGAMFSFETERMAMARAGGSTAPAAGAKPSAAKPDTNLLTSQFGDIMNWGDDNALPQRIIELYNRDPIIPATLGKLMTMLVGRGIMAVQETIDDNGKDKDIRVNDLQINRFLRSIQTKQYLREMSGDLSWFFNGFPEMILSRDRSEIVQIHPLNAEECRYGKMTDAGDLPYVYLSSEWEKGYTREPKQLSAIDPYRIDRVDWLRDSSLYKCVYPLKFPTPGKRVYALPHHYAIVESGWLDVHLAIPTFKKFLLKNQISIKYHWKIDFEYWKVRYGEIWDKADAKKRMQIQRDWITEQTRALANMEKSGVSIVTPMAYDPRDQKAQQRELIKIEEIKDSSKEGKYIEDNLEAAANIFYALGLDPVISGFAGGDKMGSRSGGSDKREGYLIALQMLNFFRDLLLEPIQFVAEYNGWTDRHPDLAFRFKDTILTTLDTGAGSAKKLS
;
A
#
# COMPACT_ATOMS: atom_id res chain seq x y z
N MET A 1 10.62 72.46 46.59
CA MET A 1 10.65 71.35 47.56
C MET A 1 9.36 71.39 48.38
N SER A 2 8.40 70.51 48.10
CA SER A 2 7.31 70.20 49.04
C SER A 2 6.72 68.85 48.61
N LYS A 3 6.95 67.82 49.43
CA LYS A 3 6.48 66.46 49.20
C LYS A 3 5.06 66.33 49.73
N LYS A 4 4.17 65.85 48.85
CA LYS A 4 2.87 65.27 49.19
C LYS A 4 3.09 63.98 50.00
N ASN A 5 2.36 63.80 51.11
CA ASN A 5 2.06 62.49 51.66
C ASN A 5 0.54 62.32 51.68
N ALA A 6 0.07 61.35 50.90
CA ALA A 6 -1.29 60.86 50.89
C ALA A 6 -1.48 59.82 52.00
N ALA A 7 -2.70 59.78 52.52
CA ALA A 7 -3.16 58.90 53.59
C ALA A 7 -3.08 57.41 53.20
N VAL A 8 -2.72 56.57 54.18
CA VAL A 8 -2.92 55.11 54.14
C VAL A 8 -3.84 54.76 55.30
N THR A 9 -5.02 54.25 54.99
CA THR A 9 -5.95 53.62 55.91
C THR A 9 -5.40 52.27 56.37
N ALA A 10 -5.33 52.06 57.69
CA ALA A 10 -4.91 50.80 58.29
C ALA A 10 -5.98 49.72 58.08
N ASP A 11 -5.61 48.63 57.44
CA ASP A 11 -6.39 47.39 57.39
C ASP A 11 -5.79 46.40 58.40
N HIS A 12 -6.50 46.16 59.50
CA HIS A 12 -6.08 45.24 60.55
C HIS A 12 -6.53 43.81 60.20
N SER A 13 -5.73 43.10 59.42
CA SER A 13 -5.87 41.64 59.26
C SER A 13 -4.97 40.91 60.28
N PRO A 14 -5.50 40.03 61.17
CA PRO A 14 -4.74 39.39 62.26
C PRO A 14 -3.97 38.12 61.83
N VAL A 15 -3.72 37.95 60.53
CA VAL A 15 -3.15 36.73 59.94
C VAL A 15 -1.94 37.09 59.07
N PHE A 16 -0.78 36.53 59.39
CA PHE A 16 0.41 36.63 58.55
C PHE A 16 0.47 35.46 57.58
N PHE A 17 0.64 35.76 56.28
CA PHE A 17 0.84 34.77 55.22
C PHE A 17 2.32 34.72 54.82
N SER A 18 2.89 33.51 54.84
CA SER A 18 4.24 33.22 54.34
C SER A 18 4.11 32.28 53.14
N ASN A 19 4.53 32.76 51.97
CA ASN A 19 4.50 32.00 50.72
C ASN A 19 5.66 30.98 50.71
N GLY A 20 5.36 29.73 51.05
CA GLY A 20 6.31 28.63 51.09
C GLY A 20 6.19 27.76 49.85
N GLY A 21 7.29 27.14 49.42
CA GLY A 21 7.34 26.39 48.14
C GLY A 21 6.25 25.33 47.97
N ASP A 22 6.03 24.51 49.00
CA ASP A 22 5.05 23.41 48.96
C ASP A 22 3.76 23.72 49.75
N TYR A 23 3.86 24.55 50.80
CA TYR A 23 2.75 24.91 51.70
C TYR A 23 2.73 26.42 51.97
N ASP A 24 1.54 27.00 51.94
CA ASP A 24 1.27 28.33 52.47
C ASP A 24 1.02 28.23 53.97
N VAL A 25 1.71 29.05 54.75
CA VAL A 25 1.55 29.05 56.21
C VAL A 25 0.84 30.33 56.64
N ALA A 26 -0.27 30.16 57.34
CA ALA A 26 -0.98 31.23 58.01
C ALA A 26 -0.79 31.13 59.52
N ILE A 27 -0.35 32.23 60.14
CA ILE A 27 -0.20 32.32 61.60
C ILE A 27 -1.25 33.27 62.16
N MET A 28 -2.10 32.75 63.05
CA MET A 28 -3.02 33.57 63.84
C MET A 28 -2.29 34.13 65.06
N VAL A 29 -2.02 35.44 65.03
CA VAL A 29 -1.20 36.13 66.03
C VAL A 29 -1.84 36.11 67.42
N SER A 30 -3.17 36.09 67.49
CA SER A 30 -3.92 36.11 68.76
C SER A 30 -3.87 34.80 69.55
N THR A 31 -3.63 33.66 68.89
CA THR A 31 -3.65 32.33 69.51
C THR A 31 -2.33 31.57 69.37
N GLY A 32 -1.40 32.06 68.55
CA GLY A 32 -0.17 31.33 68.21
C GLY A 32 -0.41 30.08 67.35
N ALA A 33 -1.65 29.86 66.89
CA ALA A 33 -2.00 28.71 66.08
C ALA A 33 -1.45 28.89 64.65
N MET A 34 -0.74 27.87 64.18
CA MET A 34 -0.18 27.79 62.83
C MET A 34 -1.04 26.85 61.99
N PHE A 35 -1.51 27.35 60.85
CA PHE A 35 -2.28 26.57 59.88
C PHE A 35 -1.45 26.48 58.60
N SER A 36 -1.16 25.25 58.17
CA SER A 36 -0.53 24.98 56.87
C SER A 36 -1.60 24.63 55.85
N PHE A 37 -1.65 25.37 54.76
CA PHE A 37 -2.48 25.09 53.61
C PHE A 37 -1.60 24.58 52.48
N GLU A 38 -2.03 23.49 51.84
CA GLU A 38 -1.35 22.97 50.66
C GLU A 38 -1.55 23.96 49.50
N THR A 39 -0.46 24.32 48.82
CA THR A 39 -0.52 25.29 47.71
C THR A 39 -1.35 24.71 46.54
N GLU A 40 -2.02 25.55 45.74
CA GLU A 40 -2.72 25.11 44.51
C GLU A 40 -1.80 24.31 43.57
N ARG A 41 -0.49 24.58 43.63
CA ARG A 41 0.55 23.89 42.85
C ARG A 41 0.72 22.43 43.27
N MET A 42 0.68 22.13 44.58
CA MET A 42 0.65 20.75 45.09
C MET A 42 -0.71 20.08 44.86
N ALA A 43 -1.81 20.83 45.00
CA ALA A 43 -3.14 20.32 44.72
C ALA A 43 -3.29 19.88 43.24
N MET A 44 -2.73 20.62 42.28
CA MET A 44 -2.65 20.22 40.87
C MET A 44 -1.72 19.03 40.64
N ALA A 45 -0.59 18.94 41.35
CA ALA A 45 0.32 17.79 41.26
C ALA A 45 -0.32 16.49 41.77
N ARG A 46 -1.19 16.57 42.79
CA ARG A 46 -1.99 15.43 43.28
C ARG A 46 -3.19 15.12 42.39
N ALA A 47 -3.84 16.12 41.80
CA ALA A 47 -4.99 15.95 40.93
C ALA A 47 -4.66 15.36 39.55
N GLY A 48 -3.39 15.40 39.12
CA GLY A 48 -2.91 14.82 37.86
C GLY A 48 -2.37 13.38 37.95
N GLY A 49 -2.38 12.76 39.13
CA GLY A 49 -1.85 11.42 39.33
C GLY A 49 -2.90 10.36 39.03
N SER A 50 -2.97 9.88 37.79
CA SER A 50 -3.46 8.53 37.52
C SER A 50 -2.66 7.56 38.40
N THR A 51 -3.30 6.96 39.41
CA THR A 51 -2.70 5.92 40.26
C THR A 51 -2.64 4.58 39.51
N ALA A 52 -2.32 4.62 38.21
CA ALA A 52 -1.93 3.41 37.50
C ALA A 52 -0.56 2.99 38.07
N PRO A 53 -0.38 1.72 38.46
CA PRO A 53 0.91 1.24 38.91
C PRO A 53 1.94 1.44 37.78
N ALA A 54 2.99 2.22 38.06
CA ALA A 54 4.10 2.40 37.13
C ALA A 54 4.83 1.07 36.90
N ALA A 55 5.23 0.80 35.66
CA ALA A 55 5.99 -0.39 35.34
C ALA A 55 7.33 -0.40 36.10
N GLY A 56 7.63 -1.48 36.84
CA GLY A 56 8.87 -1.61 37.61
C GLY A 56 10.13 -1.87 36.77
N ALA A 57 9.98 -2.10 35.46
CA ALA A 57 11.07 -2.31 34.51
C ALA A 57 10.62 -1.99 33.08
N LYS A 58 11.58 -1.70 32.19
CA LYS A 58 11.33 -1.61 30.74
C LYS A 58 11.29 -3.00 30.10
N PRO A 59 10.57 -3.17 28.97
CA PRO A 59 10.63 -4.41 28.19
C PRO A 59 12.07 -4.76 27.79
N SER A 60 12.39 -6.06 27.83
CA SER A 60 13.68 -6.55 27.35
C SER A 60 13.78 -6.42 25.84
N ALA A 61 14.88 -5.85 25.34
CA ALA A 61 15.20 -5.79 23.92
C ALA A 61 16.52 -6.51 23.64
N ALA A 62 16.58 -7.32 22.57
CA ALA A 62 17.84 -7.88 22.11
C ALA A 62 18.77 -6.75 21.65
N LYS A 63 20.07 -6.79 21.94
CA LYS A 63 20.97 -5.76 21.38
C LYS A 63 21.14 -5.98 19.87
N PRO A 64 21.10 -4.92 19.04
CA PRO A 64 21.40 -5.07 17.63
C PRO A 64 22.89 -5.41 17.46
N ASP A 65 23.19 -6.25 16.47
CA ASP A 65 24.57 -6.35 16.00
C ASP A 65 24.90 -5.06 15.24
N THR A 66 25.69 -4.20 15.88
CA THR A 66 26.08 -2.91 15.31
C THR A 66 26.96 -3.03 14.07
N ASN A 67 27.58 -4.20 13.84
CA ASN A 67 28.38 -4.44 12.65
C ASN A 67 27.53 -4.67 11.39
N LEU A 68 26.25 -5.02 11.55
CA LEU A 68 25.30 -5.16 10.45
C LEU A 68 24.66 -3.82 10.05
N LEU A 69 24.99 -2.73 10.75
CA LEU A 69 24.43 -1.39 10.55
C LEU A 69 25.40 -0.51 9.77
N THR A 70 25.81 -0.97 8.60
CA THR A 70 26.68 -0.23 7.68
C THR A 70 25.84 0.68 6.80
N SER A 71 25.47 1.87 7.29
CA SER A 71 25.06 2.95 6.38
C SER A 71 26.22 3.86 6.04
N GLN A 72 26.10 4.52 4.88
CA GLN A 72 27.05 5.51 4.38
C GLN A 72 27.26 6.70 5.34
N PHE A 73 26.37 6.89 6.31
CA PHE A 73 26.44 7.95 7.34
C PHE A 73 26.60 7.44 8.78
N GLY A 74 26.91 6.16 8.98
CA GLY A 74 27.20 5.57 10.31
C GLY A 74 26.01 5.44 11.27
N ASP A 75 24.97 6.26 11.10
CA ASP A 75 23.82 6.38 12.02
C ASP A 75 22.46 6.09 11.38
N ILE A 76 22.41 5.63 10.11
CA ILE A 76 21.18 5.26 9.41
C ILE A 76 21.06 3.74 9.32
N MET A 77 19.85 3.21 9.48
CA MET A 77 19.54 1.79 9.29
C MET A 77 19.08 1.55 7.86
N ASN A 78 19.73 0.64 7.14
CA ASN A 78 19.38 0.38 5.75
C ASN A 78 18.02 -0.33 5.64
N TRP A 79 17.19 0.11 4.70
CA TRP A 79 15.98 -0.62 4.32
C TRP A 79 16.27 -1.55 3.16
N GLY A 80 16.50 -2.83 3.49
CA GLY A 80 17.04 -3.81 2.56
C GLY A 80 18.56 -3.70 2.43
N ASP A 81 19.16 -4.55 1.59
CA ASP A 81 20.61 -4.70 1.52
C ASP A 81 21.32 -3.45 0.97
N ASP A 82 20.67 -2.75 0.03
CA ASP A 82 21.17 -1.57 -0.67
C ASP A 82 20.52 -0.25 -0.20
N ASN A 83 19.71 -0.30 0.86
CA ASN A 83 18.91 0.83 1.36
C ASN A 83 17.87 1.39 0.36
N ALA A 84 17.59 0.69 -0.74
CA ALA A 84 16.71 1.14 -1.82
C ALA A 84 15.47 0.24 -1.97
N LEU A 85 15.19 -0.65 -1.01
CA LEU A 85 14.10 -1.62 -1.13
C LEU A 85 12.72 -0.98 -1.41
N PRO A 86 12.29 0.12 -0.76
CA PRO A 86 11.02 0.76 -1.09
C PRO A 86 10.93 1.18 -2.56
N GLN A 87 11.99 1.80 -3.07
CA GLN A 87 12.04 2.25 -4.46
C GLN A 87 12.06 1.08 -5.45
N ARG A 88 12.80 0.01 -5.13
CA ARG A 88 12.79 -1.24 -5.90
C ARG A 88 11.40 -1.88 -5.93
N ILE A 89 10.66 -1.88 -4.83
CA ILE A 89 9.27 -2.36 -4.79
C ILE A 89 8.41 -1.54 -5.73
N ILE A 90 8.50 -0.20 -5.68
CA ILE A 90 7.76 0.70 -6.57
C ILE A 90 8.07 0.37 -8.04
N GLU A 91 9.34 0.25 -8.42
CA GLU A 91 9.75 -0.04 -9.79
C GLU A 91 9.21 -1.38 -10.27
N LEU A 92 9.41 -2.44 -9.49
CA LEU A 92 9.01 -3.80 -9.86
C LEU A 92 7.49 -3.92 -9.98
N TYR A 93 6.74 -3.34 -9.05
CA TYR A 93 5.29 -3.52 -8.99
C TYR A 93 4.57 -2.71 -10.07
N ASN A 94 5.07 -1.53 -10.42
CA ASN A 94 4.47 -0.72 -11.47
C ASN A 94 4.65 -1.31 -12.89
N ARG A 95 5.50 -2.33 -13.05
CA ARG A 95 5.60 -3.08 -14.31
C ARG A 95 4.40 -4.00 -14.54
N ASP A 96 3.65 -4.31 -13.48
CA ASP A 96 2.47 -5.15 -13.51
C ASP A 96 1.19 -4.31 -13.38
N PRO A 97 0.14 -4.53 -14.18
CA PRO A 97 -1.08 -3.75 -14.08
C PRO A 97 -2.01 -4.18 -12.93
N ILE A 98 -1.87 -5.39 -12.38
CA ILE A 98 -2.72 -5.94 -11.31
C ILE A 98 -2.28 -5.40 -9.95
N ILE A 99 -0.98 -5.37 -9.68
CA ILE A 99 -0.43 -5.03 -8.36
C ILE A 99 -0.83 -3.62 -7.89
N PRO A 100 -0.47 -2.51 -8.58
CA PRO A 100 -0.77 -1.16 -8.11
C PRO A 100 -2.28 -0.90 -8.02
N ALA A 101 -3.06 -1.46 -8.95
CA ALA A 101 -4.52 -1.37 -8.91
C ALA A 101 -5.12 -2.07 -7.69
N THR A 102 -4.55 -3.21 -7.29
CA THR A 102 -4.98 -4.00 -6.13
C THR A 102 -4.58 -3.34 -4.82
N LEU A 103 -3.33 -2.87 -4.71
CA LEU A 103 -2.86 -2.09 -3.55
C LEU A 103 -3.69 -0.81 -3.36
N GLY A 104 -4.04 -0.12 -4.46
CA GLY A 104 -4.95 1.03 -4.41
C GLY A 104 -6.35 0.66 -3.90
N LYS A 105 -6.88 -0.51 -4.25
CA LYS A 105 -8.16 -1.00 -3.68
C LYS A 105 -8.03 -1.25 -2.18
N LEU A 106 -6.98 -1.94 -1.73
CA LEU A 106 -6.73 -2.21 -0.30
C LEU A 106 -6.64 -0.92 0.50
N MET A 107 -5.89 0.08 0.02
CA MET A 107 -5.83 1.43 0.60
C MET A 107 -7.24 2.04 0.76
N THR A 108 -8.08 1.98 -0.28
CA THR A 108 -9.45 2.53 -0.19
C THR A 108 -10.35 1.75 0.77
N MET A 109 -10.17 0.42 0.87
CA MET A 109 -10.90 -0.44 1.79
C MET A 109 -10.50 -0.17 3.24
N LEU A 110 -9.20 0.02 3.49
CA LEU A 110 -8.68 0.37 4.82
C LEU A 110 -9.35 1.62 5.38
N VAL A 111 -9.38 2.70 4.58
CA VAL A 111 -9.92 3.99 5.02
C VAL A 111 -11.44 3.99 5.11
N GLY A 112 -12.14 3.30 4.21
CA GLY A 112 -13.60 3.30 4.15
C GLY A 112 -14.17 4.72 4.14
N ARG A 113 -15.02 5.06 5.11
CA ARG A 113 -15.58 6.42 5.31
C ARG A 113 -14.83 7.24 6.36
N GLY A 114 -13.62 6.83 6.69
CA GLY A 114 -12.79 7.36 7.75
C GLY A 114 -13.26 6.92 9.13
N ILE A 115 -12.71 7.55 10.16
CA ILE A 115 -12.86 7.12 11.56
C ILE A 115 -13.90 7.96 12.32
N MET A 116 -14.32 7.45 13.48
CA MET A 116 -15.08 8.20 14.48
C MET A 116 -14.74 7.76 15.90
N ALA A 117 -14.90 8.68 16.84
CA ALA A 117 -14.81 8.39 18.27
C ALA A 117 -16.11 7.77 18.79
N VAL A 118 -15.95 6.72 19.58
CA VAL A 118 -17.03 6.00 20.26
C VAL A 118 -16.64 5.75 21.71
N GLN A 119 -17.63 5.55 22.55
CA GLN A 119 -17.48 5.00 23.87
C GLN A 119 -17.92 3.54 23.80
N GLU A 120 -17.02 2.64 24.16
CA GLU A 120 -17.32 1.21 24.26
C GLU A 120 -18.16 0.99 25.51
N THR A 121 -19.35 0.40 25.33
CA THR A 121 -20.27 0.09 26.42
C THR A 121 -20.82 -1.31 26.22
N ILE A 122 -21.40 -1.89 27.28
CA ILE A 122 -22.13 -3.15 27.19
C ILE A 122 -23.63 -2.81 27.26
N ASP A 123 -24.43 -3.35 26.35
CA ASP A 123 -25.88 -3.18 26.36
C ASP A 123 -26.56 -4.04 27.42
N ASP A 124 -27.87 -3.84 27.61
CA ASP A 124 -28.67 -4.56 28.61
C ASP A 124 -28.70 -6.09 28.41
N ASN A 125 -28.28 -6.58 27.22
CA ASN A 125 -28.21 -8.01 26.89
C ASN A 125 -26.78 -8.56 26.98
N GLY A 126 -25.81 -7.79 27.48
CA GLY A 126 -24.42 -8.21 27.61
C GLY A 126 -23.63 -8.14 26.31
N LYS A 127 -24.08 -7.38 25.31
CA LYS A 127 -23.40 -7.24 24.01
C LYS A 127 -22.69 -5.91 23.89
N ASP A 128 -21.50 -5.92 23.28
CA ASP A 128 -20.74 -4.72 22.97
C ASP A 128 -21.56 -3.74 22.13
N LYS A 129 -21.53 -2.47 22.56
CA LYS A 129 -22.27 -1.36 21.97
C LYS A 129 -21.39 -0.12 21.94
N ASP A 130 -21.18 0.38 20.72
CA ASP A 130 -20.47 1.63 20.48
C ASP A 130 -21.44 2.82 20.50
N ILE A 131 -21.22 3.76 21.42
CA ILE A 131 -21.98 5.02 21.49
C ILE A 131 -21.10 6.16 20.97
N ARG A 132 -21.61 6.93 20.00
CA ARG A 132 -20.85 8.05 19.42
C ARG A 132 -20.46 9.09 20.49
N VAL A 133 -19.18 9.42 20.57
CA VAL A 133 -18.69 10.53 21.40
C VAL A 133 -18.92 11.86 20.67
N ASN A 134 -19.64 12.79 21.32
CA ASN A 134 -19.98 14.10 20.77
C ASN A 134 -19.16 15.23 21.40
N ASP A 135 -17.82 15.09 21.35
CA ASP A 135 -16.87 16.10 21.81
C ASP A 135 -16.40 16.98 20.65
N LEU A 136 -16.48 18.30 20.80
CA LEU A 136 -16.13 19.25 19.72
C LEU A 136 -14.66 19.20 19.33
N GLN A 137 -13.75 19.04 20.29
CA GLN A 137 -12.31 19.00 20.06
C GLN A 137 -11.93 17.72 19.31
N ILE A 138 -12.41 16.57 19.79
CA ILE A 138 -12.19 15.27 19.14
C ILE A 138 -12.75 15.29 17.72
N ASN A 139 -14.01 15.74 17.56
CA ASN A 139 -14.63 15.81 16.25
C ASN A 139 -13.91 16.77 15.29
N ARG A 140 -13.36 17.89 15.77
CA ARG A 140 -12.56 18.81 14.93
C ARG A 140 -11.27 18.16 14.48
N PHE A 141 -10.55 17.49 15.38
CA PHE A 141 -9.32 16.78 15.04
C PHE A 141 -9.60 15.70 13.99
N LEU A 142 -10.51 14.77 14.25
CA LEU A 142 -10.82 13.66 13.35
C LEU A 142 -11.36 14.10 11.98
N ARG A 143 -12.04 15.26 11.90
CA ARG A 143 -12.60 15.80 10.64
C ARG A 143 -11.63 16.71 9.90
N SER A 144 -10.50 17.06 10.49
CA SER A 144 -9.48 17.93 9.91
C SER A 144 -8.98 17.37 8.57
N ILE A 145 -8.48 18.27 7.71
CA ILE A 145 -7.90 17.87 6.43
C ILE A 145 -6.66 17.01 6.66
N GLN A 146 -5.86 17.38 7.67
CA GLN A 146 -4.61 16.73 8.06
C GLN A 146 -4.86 15.28 8.51
N THR A 147 -5.80 15.03 9.42
CA THR A 147 -6.13 13.65 9.84
C THR A 147 -6.68 12.82 8.68
N LYS A 148 -7.44 13.42 7.77
CA LYS A 148 -7.90 12.72 6.55
C LYS A 148 -6.76 12.45 5.56
N GLN A 149 -5.77 13.32 5.45
CA GLN A 149 -4.57 13.10 4.65
C GLN A 149 -3.74 11.97 5.26
N TYR A 150 -3.47 12.03 6.56
CA TYR A 150 -2.85 10.95 7.34
C TYR A 150 -3.48 9.59 7.02
N LEU A 151 -4.81 9.45 7.20
CA LEU A 151 -5.47 8.16 6.95
C LEU A 151 -5.27 7.69 5.51
N ARG A 152 -5.38 8.58 4.51
CA ARG A 152 -5.23 8.21 3.11
C ARG A 152 -3.79 7.82 2.78
N GLU A 153 -2.82 8.64 3.12
CA GLU A 153 -1.44 8.42 2.70
C GLU A 153 -0.80 7.27 3.51
N MET A 154 -1.05 7.19 4.82
CA MET A 154 -0.52 6.08 5.65
C MET A 154 -1.17 4.73 5.34
N SER A 155 -2.43 4.69 4.92
CA SER A 155 -3.01 3.44 4.42
C SER A 155 -2.37 3.00 3.11
N GLY A 156 -1.90 3.95 2.29
CA GLY A 156 -1.07 3.66 1.11
C GLY A 156 0.26 3.05 1.53
N ASP A 157 1.00 3.72 2.40
CA ASP A 157 2.31 3.26 2.87
C ASP A 157 2.25 1.90 3.58
N LEU A 158 1.24 1.68 4.42
CA LEU A 158 1.01 0.38 5.04
C LEU A 158 0.61 -0.69 4.03
N SER A 159 -0.12 -0.34 2.96
CA SER A 159 -0.47 -1.29 1.89
C SER A 159 0.74 -1.68 1.06
N TRP A 160 1.63 -0.73 0.75
CA TRP A 160 2.79 -0.94 -0.13
C TRP A 160 4.02 -1.50 0.59
N PHE A 161 4.28 -1.00 1.79
CA PHE A 161 5.56 -1.18 2.46
C PHE A 161 5.44 -1.82 3.84
N PHE A 162 4.24 -1.94 4.41
CA PHE A 162 4.01 -2.44 5.77
C PHE A 162 4.68 -1.60 6.87
N ASN A 163 5.14 -0.39 6.53
CA ASN A 163 5.74 0.57 7.43
C ASN A 163 5.13 1.96 7.15
N GLY A 164 4.94 2.78 8.17
CA GLY A 164 4.44 4.16 8.04
C GLY A 164 5.09 5.10 9.04
N PHE A 165 5.14 6.39 8.73
CA PHE A 165 5.88 7.38 9.53
C PHE A 165 5.09 8.68 9.75
N PRO A 166 3.93 8.65 10.43
CA PRO A 166 3.20 9.87 10.73
C PRO A 166 3.98 10.81 11.67
N GLU A 167 4.10 12.08 11.30
CA GLU A 167 4.62 13.15 12.13
C GLU A 167 3.49 13.85 12.88
N MET A 168 3.61 13.93 14.19
CA MET A 168 2.68 14.63 15.07
C MET A 168 3.24 16.00 15.44
N ILE A 169 2.37 17.01 15.47
CA ILE A 169 2.75 18.41 15.77
C ILE A 169 2.01 18.86 17.03
N LEU A 170 2.77 19.40 17.98
CA LEU A 170 2.26 19.91 19.24
C LEU A 170 1.88 21.39 19.13
N SER A 171 1.01 21.84 20.02
CA SER A 171 0.71 23.25 20.24
C SER A 171 1.95 24.03 20.72
N ARG A 172 1.90 25.36 20.65
CA ARG A 172 3.04 26.23 21.03
C ARG A 172 3.42 26.13 22.51
N ASP A 173 2.45 25.82 23.35
CA ASP A 173 2.62 25.55 24.78
C ASP A 173 2.88 24.06 25.08
N ARG A 174 2.89 23.20 24.06
CA ARG A 174 3.05 21.73 24.14
C ARG A 174 1.96 21.02 24.96
N SER A 175 0.85 21.68 25.28
CA SER A 175 -0.23 21.06 26.05
C SER A 175 -0.97 19.98 25.26
N GLU A 176 -1.06 20.13 23.94
CA GLU A 176 -1.84 19.24 23.06
C GLU A 176 -1.09 18.89 21.78
N ILE A 177 -1.32 17.71 21.22
CA ILE A 177 -1.06 17.37 19.83
C ILE A 177 -2.22 17.89 18.99
N VAL A 178 -1.91 18.79 18.06
CA VAL A 178 -2.90 19.54 17.28
C VAL A 178 -3.03 19.05 15.84
N GLN A 179 -2.01 18.37 15.32
CA GLN A 179 -1.99 17.85 13.94
C GLN A 179 -1.23 16.53 13.84
N ILE A 180 -1.59 15.76 12.82
CA ILE A 180 -0.88 14.56 12.36
C ILE A 180 -0.70 14.67 10.85
N HIS A 181 0.51 14.44 10.37
CA HIS A 181 0.90 14.54 8.96
C HIS A 181 1.56 13.24 8.51
N PRO A 182 1.21 12.73 7.33
CA PRO A 182 1.93 11.61 6.74
C PRO A 182 3.33 12.04 6.25
N LEU A 183 4.36 11.26 6.57
CA LEU A 183 5.63 11.30 5.84
C LEU A 183 5.70 10.07 4.95
N ASN A 184 6.09 10.25 3.69
CA ASN A 184 6.23 9.17 2.73
C ASN A 184 7.23 8.12 3.25
N ALA A 185 6.79 6.87 3.38
CA ALA A 185 7.62 5.81 3.93
C ALA A 185 8.89 5.57 3.11
N GLU A 186 8.84 5.64 1.78
CA GLU A 186 9.99 5.46 0.92
C GLU A 186 11.08 6.52 1.14
N GLU A 187 10.73 7.67 1.70
CA GLU A 187 11.62 8.79 2.04
C GLU A 187 12.14 8.74 3.49
N CYS A 188 11.67 7.81 4.32
CA CYS A 188 12.04 7.71 5.73
C CYS A 188 13.05 6.60 5.97
N ARG A 189 14.08 6.85 6.81
CA ARG A 189 14.95 5.81 7.35
C ARG A 189 15.10 5.90 8.87
N TYR A 190 15.10 4.78 9.57
CA TYR A 190 15.38 4.76 11.00
C TYR A 190 16.84 5.14 11.25
N GLY A 191 17.05 5.89 12.32
CA GLY A 191 18.38 6.05 12.89
C GLY A 191 18.84 4.81 13.64
N LYS A 192 20.12 4.80 13.98
CA LYS A 192 20.75 3.73 14.76
C LYS A 192 19.99 3.50 16.06
N MET A 193 19.66 2.23 16.30
CA MET A 193 19.02 1.79 17.52
C MET A 193 19.97 1.95 18.72
N THR A 194 19.44 2.41 19.84
CA THR A 194 20.22 2.59 21.08
C THR A 194 20.55 1.23 21.71
N ASP A 195 21.48 1.21 22.67
CA ASP A 195 21.80 0.01 23.45
C ASP A 195 20.61 -0.53 24.26
N ALA A 196 19.61 0.33 24.52
CA ALA A 196 18.35 -0.02 25.17
C ALA A 196 17.33 -0.63 24.18
N GLY A 197 17.60 -0.58 22.88
CA GLY A 197 16.70 -1.08 21.85
C GLY A 197 15.75 -0.03 21.27
N ASP A 198 15.84 1.23 21.70
CA ASP A 198 14.98 2.31 21.22
C ASP A 198 15.43 2.79 19.83
N LEU A 199 14.48 3.23 19.01
CA LEU A 199 14.72 3.87 17.70
C LEU A 199 14.38 5.38 17.78
N PRO A 200 15.27 6.22 18.35
CA PRO A 200 14.94 7.59 18.73
C PRO A 200 14.82 8.57 17.57
N TYR A 201 15.25 8.17 16.37
CA TYR A 201 15.33 9.06 15.22
C TYR A 201 14.80 8.41 13.95
N VAL A 202 14.19 9.24 13.10
CA VAL A 202 13.88 8.96 11.71
C VAL A 202 14.54 10.05 10.86
N TYR A 203 15.27 9.66 9.83
CA TYR A 203 15.87 10.53 8.84
C TYR A 203 14.95 10.63 7.62
N LEU A 204 14.72 11.83 7.14
CA LEU A 204 13.89 12.13 5.96
C LEU A 204 14.77 12.61 4.81
N SER A 205 14.69 11.94 3.66
CA SER A 205 15.39 12.33 2.43
C SER A 205 14.67 11.82 1.20
N SER A 206 14.74 12.57 0.11
CA SER A 206 14.26 12.14 -1.21
C SER A 206 15.33 11.41 -2.04
N GLU A 207 16.55 11.22 -1.50
CA GLU A 207 17.75 10.80 -2.25
C GLU A 207 18.39 9.51 -1.72
N TRP A 208 17.60 8.53 -1.31
CA TRP A 208 18.13 7.25 -0.80
C TRP A 208 18.88 6.43 -1.87
N GLU A 209 18.44 6.50 -3.14
CA GLU A 209 19.06 5.73 -4.24
C GLU A 209 20.20 6.47 -4.96
N LYS A 210 20.29 7.80 -4.80
CA LYS A 210 21.06 8.68 -5.70
C LYS A 210 22.41 9.12 -5.15
N GLY A 211 22.89 8.50 -4.06
CA GLY A 211 24.16 8.90 -3.43
C GLY A 211 24.11 10.34 -2.92
N TYR A 212 23.17 10.61 -2.01
CA TYR A 212 22.98 11.81 -1.18
C TYR A 212 23.77 13.06 -1.59
N THR A 213 23.08 13.98 -2.27
CA THR A 213 23.61 15.34 -2.50
C THR A 213 23.34 16.28 -1.33
N ARG A 214 22.42 15.90 -0.44
CA ARG A 214 22.02 16.65 0.76
C ARG A 214 21.96 15.76 1.98
N GLU A 215 22.30 16.32 3.14
CA GLU A 215 22.17 15.62 4.42
C GLU A 215 20.68 15.32 4.72
N PRO A 216 20.34 14.07 5.07
CA PRO A 216 19.00 13.72 5.50
C PRO A 216 18.56 14.52 6.73
N LYS A 217 17.30 14.94 6.76
CA LYS A 217 16.74 15.67 7.91
C LYS A 217 16.44 14.71 9.04
N GLN A 218 17.12 14.87 10.17
CA GLN A 218 16.83 14.09 11.38
C GLN A 218 15.56 14.59 12.09
N LEU A 219 14.67 13.67 12.41
CA LEU A 219 13.43 13.88 13.16
C LEU A 219 13.44 12.99 14.40
N SER A 220 13.00 13.51 15.54
CA SER A 220 12.79 12.69 16.73
C SER A 220 11.61 11.75 16.51
N ALA A 221 11.80 10.48 16.85
CA ALA A 221 10.77 9.45 16.77
C ALA A 221 10.51 8.87 18.16
N ILE A 222 9.24 8.57 18.41
CA ILE A 222 8.83 7.83 19.60
C ILE A 222 8.97 6.34 19.31
N ASP A 223 9.48 5.57 20.27
CA ASP A 223 9.38 4.11 20.21
C ASP A 223 7.93 3.70 20.55
N PRO A 224 7.17 3.07 19.64
CA PRO A 224 5.80 2.64 19.93
C PRO A 224 5.69 1.62 21.08
N TYR A 225 6.76 0.87 21.36
CA TYR A 225 6.77 -0.16 22.40
C TYR A 225 7.04 0.38 23.80
N ARG A 226 7.32 1.67 23.93
CA ARG A 226 7.53 2.29 25.24
C ARG A 226 6.21 2.46 25.99
N ILE A 227 6.27 2.25 27.30
CA ILE A 227 5.10 2.38 28.19
C ILE A 227 4.90 3.85 28.61
N ASP A 228 5.99 4.59 28.81
CA ASP A 228 6.06 5.98 29.28
C ASP A 228 5.95 7.01 28.14
N ARG A 229 5.28 6.68 27.03
CA ARG A 229 5.25 7.50 25.80
C ARG A 229 4.72 8.92 26.00
N VAL A 230 3.66 9.06 26.80
CA VAL A 230 3.04 10.37 27.08
C VAL A 230 3.99 11.22 27.91
N ASP A 231 4.48 10.68 29.02
CA ASP A 231 5.39 11.38 29.94
C ASP A 231 6.67 11.80 29.23
N TRP A 232 7.25 10.91 28.42
CA TRP A 232 8.43 11.24 27.62
C TRP A 232 8.21 12.44 26.70
N LEU A 233 7.07 12.50 26.01
CA LEU A 233 6.79 13.62 25.11
C LEU A 233 6.54 14.91 25.91
N ARG A 234 5.85 14.84 27.06
CA ARG A 234 5.61 15.97 27.96
C ARG A 234 6.90 16.53 28.55
N ASP A 235 7.82 15.65 28.95
CA ASP A 235 9.11 16.00 29.52
C ASP A 235 10.11 16.49 28.45
N SER A 236 9.83 16.22 27.18
CA SER A 236 10.68 16.64 26.07
C SER A 236 10.53 18.13 25.74
N SER A 237 11.56 18.71 25.12
CA SER A 237 11.50 20.03 24.49
C SER A 237 10.97 20.02 23.06
N LEU A 238 10.36 18.92 22.62
CA LEU A 238 9.96 18.73 21.22
C LEU A 238 8.64 19.44 20.93
N TYR A 239 8.55 20.03 19.73
CA TYR A 239 7.30 20.54 19.15
C TYR A 239 6.68 19.57 18.15
N LYS A 240 7.41 18.50 17.82
CA LYS A 240 6.97 17.47 16.89
C LYS A 240 7.75 16.18 17.10
N CYS A 241 7.12 15.06 16.79
CA CYS A 241 7.77 13.75 16.78
C CYS A 241 7.09 12.83 15.77
N VAL A 242 7.83 11.86 15.25
CA VAL A 242 7.31 10.79 14.39
C VAL A 242 6.79 9.66 15.28
N TYR A 243 5.63 9.09 14.95
CA TYR A 243 5.08 7.86 15.54
C TYR A 243 5.18 6.73 14.50
N PRO A 244 6.26 5.95 14.48
CA PRO A 244 6.43 4.94 13.45
C PRO A 244 5.42 3.79 13.57
N LEU A 245 4.90 3.34 12.44
CA LEU A 245 4.00 2.20 12.32
C LEU A 245 4.73 1.05 11.63
N LYS A 246 4.55 -0.17 12.12
CA LYS A 246 5.24 -1.34 11.57
C LYS A 246 4.39 -2.60 11.69
N PHE A 247 4.14 -3.25 10.57
CA PHE A 247 3.55 -4.58 10.56
C PHE A 247 4.56 -5.62 11.08
N PRO A 248 4.16 -6.58 11.93
CA PRO A 248 5.07 -7.58 12.47
C PRO A 248 5.38 -8.65 11.43
N THR A 249 6.45 -8.45 10.64
CA THR A 249 6.98 -9.47 9.73
C THR A 249 8.09 -10.27 10.41
N PRO A 250 7.98 -11.62 10.51
CA PRO A 250 9.02 -12.46 11.08
C PRO A 250 10.39 -12.27 10.42
N GLY A 251 11.46 -12.35 11.22
CA GLY A 251 12.84 -12.20 10.73
C GLY A 251 13.22 -10.78 10.31
N LYS A 252 12.32 -9.80 10.43
CA LYS A 252 12.57 -8.41 10.07
C LYS A 252 12.37 -7.50 11.28
N ARG A 253 13.49 -7.03 11.83
CA ARG A 253 13.49 -6.32 13.10
C ARG A 253 13.18 -4.83 12.96
N VAL A 254 13.87 -4.16 12.03
CA VAL A 254 13.85 -2.70 11.90
C VAL A 254 12.67 -2.28 11.05
N TYR A 255 12.65 -2.74 9.79
CA TYR A 255 11.55 -2.53 8.85
C TYR A 255 10.75 -3.79 8.67
N ALA A 256 9.44 -3.69 8.55
CA ALA A 256 8.64 -4.78 8.03
C ALA A 256 9.01 -5.06 6.56
N LEU A 257 8.91 -6.32 6.15
CA LEU A 257 8.89 -6.70 4.74
C LEU A 257 7.44 -7.06 4.38
N PRO A 258 6.83 -6.42 3.38
CA PRO A 258 5.47 -6.74 3.01
C PRO A 258 5.38 -8.15 2.43
N HIS A 259 4.37 -8.92 2.87
CA HIS A 259 4.24 -10.34 2.47
C HIS A 259 4.10 -10.53 0.96
N HIS A 260 3.49 -9.57 0.28
CA HIS A 260 3.37 -9.60 -1.18
C HIS A 260 4.74 -9.51 -1.89
N TYR A 261 5.83 -9.10 -1.24
CA TYR A 261 7.18 -9.15 -1.83
C TYR A 261 7.61 -10.57 -2.21
N ALA A 262 6.98 -11.60 -1.62
CA ALA A 262 7.21 -13.00 -1.98
C ALA A 262 6.94 -13.30 -3.47
N ILE A 263 6.11 -12.52 -4.19
CA ILE A 263 5.89 -12.70 -5.64
C ILE A 263 7.16 -12.41 -6.47
N VAL A 264 8.04 -11.57 -5.94
CA VAL A 264 9.35 -11.27 -6.54
C VAL A 264 10.31 -12.41 -6.22
N GLU A 265 10.41 -12.78 -4.95
CA GLU A 265 11.34 -13.82 -4.49
C GLU A 265 11.02 -15.22 -5.06
N SER A 266 9.74 -15.52 -5.27
CA SER A 266 9.29 -16.77 -5.88
C SER A 266 9.37 -16.80 -7.41
N GLY A 267 9.57 -15.65 -8.07
CA GLY A 267 9.61 -15.53 -9.53
C GLY A 267 8.24 -15.46 -10.23
N TRP A 268 7.12 -15.49 -9.51
CA TRP A 268 5.78 -15.38 -10.11
C TRP A 268 5.55 -14.06 -10.85
N LEU A 269 6.12 -12.96 -10.36
CA LEU A 269 6.07 -11.67 -11.05
C LEU A 269 6.75 -11.77 -12.44
N ASP A 270 7.92 -12.40 -12.51
CA ASP A 270 8.65 -12.53 -13.78
C ASP A 270 7.90 -13.40 -14.78
N VAL A 271 7.26 -14.48 -14.32
CA VAL A 271 6.37 -15.32 -15.15
C VAL A 271 5.25 -14.49 -15.75
N HIS A 272 4.53 -13.71 -14.92
CA HIS A 272 3.43 -12.89 -15.39
C HIS A 272 3.88 -11.81 -16.38
N LEU A 273 5.05 -11.18 -16.18
CA LEU A 273 5.59 -10.15 -17.07
C LEU A 273 6.18 -10.73 -18.38
N ALA A 274 6.67 -11.96 -18.36
CA ALA A 274 7.26 -12.62 -19.53
C ALA A 274 6.21 -12.95 -20.59
N ILE A 275 4.98 -13.33 -20.20
CA ILE A 275 3.96 -13.79 -21.14
C ILE A 275 3.48 -12.67 -22.08
N PRO A 276 3.12 -11.46 -21.62
CA PRO A 276 2.81 -10.34 -22.50
C PRO A 276 3.97 -9.99 -23.43
N THR A 277 5.21 -10.05 -22.92
CA THR A 277 6.43 -9.79 -23.72
C THR A 277 6.58 -10.83 -24.83
N PHE A 278 6.42 -12.11 -24.51
CA PHE A 278 6.43 -13.21 -25.47
C PHE A 278 5.33 -13.05 -26.53
N LYS A 279 4.09 -12.74 -26.11
CA LYS A 279 2.97 -12.50 -27.04
C LYS A 279 3.22 -11.30 -27.94
N LYS A 280 3.75 -10.19 -27.42
CA LYS A 280 4.13 -9.02 -28.21
C LYS A 280 5.21 -9.36 -29.25
N PHE A 281 6.21 -10.15 -28.85
CA PHE A 281 7.24 -10.64 -29.76
C PHE A 281 6.66 -11.53 -30.86
N LEU A 282 5.79 -12.48 -30.49
CA LEU A 282 5.10 -13.36 -31.44
C LEU A 282 4.27 -12.57 -32.47
N LEU A 283 3.50 -11.58 -32.01
CA LEU A 283 2.69 -10.71 -32.87
C LEU A 283 3.54 -9.85 -33.80
N LYS A 284 4.67 -9.31 -33.32
CA LYS A 284 5.57 -8.47 -34.12
C LYS A 284 6.34 -9.26 -35.18
N ASN A 285 6.77 -10.47 -34.84
CA ASN A 285 7.65 -11.27 -35.69
C ASN A 285 6.90 -12.35 -36.48
N GLN A 286 5.57 -12.37 -36.43
CA GLN A 286 4.77 -13.27 -37.23
C GLN A 286 4.80 -12.86 -38.71
N ILE A 287 5.85 -13.27 -39.42
CA ILE A 287 5.70 -13.71 -40.81
C ILE A 287 5.00 -15.06 -40.71
N SER A 288 3.67 -15.06 -40.55
CA SER A 288 2.94 -16.31 -40.66
C SER A 288 3.05 -16.76 -42.12
N ILE A 289 3.93 -17.71 -42.42
CA ILE A 289 3.86 -18.42 -43.69
C ILE A 289 2.59 -19.26 -43.61
N LYS A 290 1.49 -18.71 -44.11
CA LYS A 290 0.18 -19.38 -44.09
C LYS A 290 0.14 -20.52 -45.11
N TYR A 291 0.88 -20.36 -46.20
CA TYR A 291 0.83 -21.25 -47.36
C TYR A 291 2.25 -21.61 -47.82
N HIS A 292 2.49 -22.89 -48.02
CA HIS A 292 3.66 -23.41 -48.72
C HIS A 292 3.27 -23.75 -50.16
N TRP A 293 3.77 -22.97 -51.11
CA TRP A 293 3.55 -23.19 -52.54
C TRP A 293 4.61 -24.15 -53.09
N LYS A 294 4.16 -25.32 -53.53
CA LYS A 294 4.98 -26.26 -54.29
C LYS A 294 4.57 -26.15 -55.75
N ILE A 295 5.45 -25.60 -56.58
CA ILE A 295 5.19 -25.36 -58.00
C ILE A 295 6.11 -26.26 -58.81
N ASP A 296 5.51 -27.04 -59.69
CA ASP A 296 6.24 -27.88 -60.61
C ASP A 296 7.01 -27.04 -61.65
N PHE A 297 8.23 -27.44 -62.00
CA PHE A 297 9.03 -26.71 -63.00
C PHE A 297 8.34 -26.61 -64.36
N GLU A 298 7.48 -27.58 -64.72
CA GLU A 298 6.73 -27.56 -65.98
C GLU A 298 5.59 -26.53 -65.99
N TYR A 299 5.09 -26.12 -64.82
CA TYR A 299 4.04 -25.11 -64.72
C TYR A 299 4.39 -23.82 -65.49
N TRP A 300 5.64 -23.37 -65.36
CA TRP A 300 6.10 -22.14 -65.99
C TRP A 300 6.10 -22.21 -67.51
N LYS A 301 6.44 -23.39 -68.07
CA LYS A 301 6.37 -23.65 -69.51
C LYS A 301 4.93 -23.69 -70.00
N VAL A 302 4.06 -24.37 -69.26
CA VAL A 302 2.62 -24.46 -69.60
C VAL A 302 1.96 -23.08 -69.56
N ARG A 303 2.31 -22.24 -68.58
CA ARG A 303 1.66 -20.94 -68.37
C ARG A 303 2.18 -19.84 -69.30
N TYR A 304 3.49 -19.79 -69.56
CA TYR A 304 4.14 -18.69 -70.28
C TYR A 304 4.70 -19.08 -71.65
N GLY A 305 4.70 -20.38 -72.01
CA GLY A 305 5.07 -20.87 -73.34
C GLY A 305 6.42 -20.35 -73.83
N GLU A 306 6.44 -19.81 -75.05
CA GLU A 306 7.66 -19.27 -75.67
C GLU A 306 8.34 -18.16 -74.87
N ILE A 307 7.58 -17.40 -74.07
CA ILE A 307 8.12 -16.33 -73.23
C ILE A 307 9.06 -16.92 -72.18
N TRP A 308 8.75 -18.11 -71.66
CA TRP A 308 9.59 -18.82 -70.70
C TRP A 308 10.81 -19.47 -71.36
N ASP A 309 10.61 -20.09 -72.52
CA ASP A 309 11.67 -20.81 -73.23
C ASP A 309 12.75 -19.85 -73.77
N LYS A 310 12.35 -18.65 -74.22
CA LYS A 310 13.25 -17.59 -74.70
C LYS A 310 13.82 -16.70 -73.59
N ALA A 311 13.32 -16.82 -72.36
CA ALA A 311 13.79 -16.01 -71.22
C ALA A 311 15.14 -16.49 -70.69
N ASP A 312 16.03 -15.53 -70.40
CA ASP A 312 17.25 -15.79 -69.65
C ASP A 312 16.97 -16.04 -68.16
N ALA A 313 17.98 -16.47 -67.40
CA ALA A 313 17.81 -16.81 -65.99
C ALA A 313 17.26 -15.64 -65.15
N LYS A 314 17.63 -14.41 -65.48
CA LYS A 314 17.19 -13.20 -64.76
C LYS A 314 15.73 -12.87 -65.04
N LYS A 315 15.30 -13.03 -66.30
CA LYS A 315 13.91 -12.82 -66.74
C LYS A 315 13.00 -13.92 -66.19
N ARG A 316 13.46 -15.17 -66.14
CA ARG A 316 12.74 -16.28 -65.49
C ARG A 316 12.50 -16.03 -64.00
N MET A 317 13.53 -15.59 -63.26
CA MET A 317 13.38 -15.21 -61.86
C MET A 317 12.38 -14.05 -61.66
N GLN A 318 12.37 -13.07 -62.56
CA GLN A 318 11.43 -11.96 -62.49
C GLN A 318 9.99 -12.43 -62.72
N ILE A 319 9.74 -13.26 -63.75
CA ILE A 319 8.42 -13.86 -64.03
C ILE A 319 7.91 -14.63 -62.81
N GLN A 320 8.78 -15.44 -62.18
CA GLN A 320 8.42 -16.19 -60.98
C GLN A 320 8.07 -15.26 -59.80
N ARG A 321 8.86 -14.22 -59.55
CA ARG A 321 8.57 -13.24 -58.49
C ARG A 321 7.28 -12.47 -58.72
N ASP A 322 7.03 -12.04 -59.95
CA ASP A 322 5.84 -11.28 -60.31
C ASP A 322 4.59 -12.15 -60.14
N TRP A 323 4.64 -13.41 -60.60
CA TRP A 323 3.57 -14.38 -60.39
C TRP A 323 3.30 -14.63 -58.89
N ILE A 324 4.34 -14.90 -58.10
CA ILE A 324 4.19 -15.12 -56.65
C ILE A 324 3.55 -13.89 -55.99
N THR A 325 3.96 -12.69 -56.39
CA THR A 325 3.42 -11.42 -55.87
C THR A 325 1.95 -11.24 -56.24
N GLU A 326 1.59 -11.53 -57.49
CA GLU A 326 0.21 -11.48 -57.99
C GLU A 326 -0.70 -12.46 -57.23
N GLN A 327 -0.29 -13.73 -57.12
CA GLN A 327 -1.07 -14.76 -56.41
C GLN A 327 -1.20 -14.42 -54.91
N THR A 328 -0.12 -13.94 -54.29
CA THR A 328 -0.14 -13.53 -52.88
C THR A 328 -1.09 -12.35 -52.67
N ARG A 329 -1.09 -11.35 -53.57
CA ARG A 329 -2.01 -10.21 -53.49
C ARG A 329 -3.48 -10.63 -53.74
N ALA A 330 -3.71 -11.56 -54.66
CA ALA A 330 -5.05 -12.10 -54.93
C ALA A 330 -5.64 -12.81 -53.71
N LEU A 331 -4.81 -13.50 -52.92
CA LEU A 331 -5.23 -14.22 -51.71
C LEU A 331 -5.22 -13.36 -50.44
N ALA A 332 -4.44 -12.28 -50.39
CA ALA A 332 -4.32 -11.42 -49.21
C ALA A 332 -5.43 -10.35 -49.09
N ASN A 333 -6.22 -10.11 -50.15
CA ASN A 333 -7.23 -9.06 -50.13
C ASN A 333 -8.49 -9.52 -49.37
N MET A 334 -8.65 -9.01 -48.13
CA MET A 334 -9.71 -9.40 -47.18
C MET A 334 -11.15 -9.12 -47.64
N GLU A 335 -11.36 -8.27 -48.65
CA GLU A 335 -12.71 -7.97 -49.19
C GLU A 335 -13.27 -9.06 -50.13
N LYS A 336 -12.47 -10.06 -50.51
CA LYS A 336 -12.87 -11.13 -51.45
C LYS A 336 -12.92 -12.50 -50.78
N SER A 337 -13.69 -12.67 -49.70
CA SER A 337 -14.01 -14.01 -49.20
C SER A 337 -14.82 -14.76 -50.26
N GLY A 338 -14.19 -15.71 -50.96
CA GLY A 338 -14.80 -16.48 -52.06
C GLY A 338 -13.93 -16.70 -53.30
N VAL A 339 -12.63 -16.37 -53.26
CA VAL A 339 -11.71 -16.66 -54.39
C VAL A 339 -11.49 -18.17 -54.52
N SER A 340 -12.02 -18.77 -55.58
CA SER A 340 -11.70 -20.15 -55.96
C SER A 340 -10.33 -20.22 -56.67
N ILE A 341 -9.47 -21.13 -56.22
CA ILE A 341 -8.19 -21.42 -56.88
C ILE A 341 -8.40 -22.60 -57.83
N VAL A 342 -8.02 -22.43 -59.10
CA VAL A 342 -8.05 -23.50 -60.11
C VAL A 342 -6.61 -23.82 -60.50
N THR A 343 -6.16 -25.02 -60.18
CA THR A 343 -4.82 -25.51 -60.54
C THR A 343 -4.89 -26.50 -61.70
N PRO A 344 -4.01 -26.38 -62.70
CA PRO A 344 -3.96 -27.34 -63.80
C PRO A 344 -3.37 -28.68 -63.33
N MET A 345 -3.96 -29.77 -63.82
CA MET A 345 -3.45 -31.14 -63.63
C MET A 345 -2.84 -31.64 -64.93
N ALA A 346 -1.73 -32.36 -64.83
CA ALA A 346 -1.10 -33.05 -65.94
C ALA A 346 -1.15 -34.57 -65.71
N TYR A 347 -1.21 -35.35 -66.79
CA TYR A 347 -1.07 -36.81 -66.72
C TYR A 347 0.39 -37.16 -67.06
N ASP A 348 1.01 -38.02 -66.27
CA ASP A 348 2.33 -38.56 -66.63
C ASP A 348 2.17 -39.60 -67.75
N PRO A 349 2.67 -39.36 -68.98
CA PRO A 349 2.51 -40.29 -70.10
C PRO A 349 3.32 -41.57 -69.96
N ARG A 350 4.22 -41.67 -68.96
CA ARG A 350 5.17 -42.78 -68.78
C ARG A 350 4.78 -43.71 -67.63
N ASP A 351 3.79 -43.32 -66.82
CA ASP A 351 3.30 -44.12 -65.70
C ASP A 351 2.09 -44.96 -66.12
N GLN A 352 2.24 -46.29 -66.10
CA GLN A 352 1.15 -47.24 -66.43
C GLN A 352 -0.05 -47.15 -65.47
N LYS A 353 0.07 -46.42 -64.34
CA LYS A 353 -1.01 -46.22 -63.36
C LYS A 353 -1.79 -44.91 -63.53
N ALA A 354 -1.52 -44.11 -64.56
CA ALA A 354 -2.22 -42.85 -64.85
C ALA A 354 -2.35 -41.91 -63.63
N GLN A 355 -1.29 -41.78 -62.83
CA GLN A 355 -1.31 -40.88 -61.68
C GLN A 355 -1.39 -39.41 -62.15
N GLN A 356 -2.32 -38.67 -61.55
CA GLN A 356 -2.50 -37.25 -61.80
C GLN A 356 -1.35 -36.48 -61.13
N ARG A 357 -0.65 -35.63 -61.90
CA ARG A 357 0.40 -34.73 -61.40
C ARG A 357 -0.18 -33.33 -61.23
N GLU A 358 -0.20 -32.85 -59.99
CA GLU A 358 -0.57 -31.48 -59.67
C GLU A 358 0.60 -30.53 -59.99
N LEU A 359 0.40 -29.57 -60.88
CA LEU A 359 1.45 -28.61 -61.26
C LEU A 359 1.64 -27.50 -60.21
N ILE A 360 0.62 -27.26 -59.38
CA ILE A 360 0.69 -26.38 -58.22
C ILE A 360 -0.01 -27.09 -57.08
N LYS A 361 0.71 -27.23 -55.96
CA LYS A 361 0.16 -27.70 -54.70
C LYS A 361 0.34 -26.62 -53.63
N ILE A 362 -0.76 -26.28 -52.96
CA ILE A 362 -0.76 -25.33 -51.84
C ILE A 362 -1.00 -26.14 -50.58
N GLU A 363 -0.03 -26.14 -49.68
CA GLU A 363 -0.18 -26.75 -48.36
C GLU A 363 -0.37 -25.64 -47.33
N GLU A 364 -1.49 -25.68 -46.60
CA GLU A 364 -1.68 -24.83 -45.42
C GLU A 364 -0.70 -25.29 -44.34
N ILE A 365 0.16 -24.37 -43.90
CA ILE A 365 0.97 -24.62 -42.71
C ILE A 365 0.07 -24.32 -41.51
N LYS A 366 -0.52 -25.39 -40.95
CA LYS A 366 -1.27 -25.30 -39.69
C LYS A 366 -0.30 -24.90 -38.59
N ASP A 367 -0.46 -23.68 -38.09
CA ASP A 367 0.29 -23.22 -36.93
C ASP A 367 -0.44 -23.64 -35.66
N SER A 368 -0.18 -24.87 -35.21
CA SER A 368 -0.76 -25.45 -33.99
C SER A 368 -0.30 -24.76 -32.70
N SER A 369 0.56 -23.73 -32.79
CA SER A 369 1.12 -23.01 -31.64
C SER A 369 0.35 -21.73 -31.27
N LYS A 370 -0.70 -21.36 -32.03
CA LYS A 370 -1.27 -20.00 -31.98
C LYS A 370 -2.41 -19.75 -30.99
N GLU A 371 -3.25 -20.73 -30.69
CA GLU A 371 -4.41 -20.52 -29.80
C GLU A 371 -4.13 -21.01 -28.39
N GLY A 372 -4.29 -20.12 -27.40
CA GLY A 372 -4.30 -20.51 -25.99
C GLY A 372 -2.93 -20.69 -25.30
N LYS A 373 -1.81 -20.75 -26.04
CA LYS A 373 -0.50 -21.04 -25.42
C LYS A 373 -0.14 -19.99 -24.35
N TYR A 374 0.18 -20.47 -23.15
CA TYR A 374 0.49 -19.67 -21.95
C TYR A 374 -0.66 -18.78 -21.44
N ILE A 375 -1.92 -18.98 -21.89
CA ILE A 375 -3.06 -18.29 -21.27
C ILE A 375 -3.27 -18.81 -19.85
N GLU A 376 -3.26 -20.13 -19.65
CA GLU A 376 -3.44 -20.75 -18.34
C GLU A 376 -2.32 -20.33 -17.37
N ASP A 377 -1.07 -20.35 -17.81
CA ASP A 377 0.08 -19.90 -17.01
C ASP A 377 -0.05 -18.41 -16.62
N ASN A 378 -0.57 -17.57 -17.52
CA ASN A 378 -0.80 -16.15 -17.22
C ASN A 378 -1.91 -15.98 -16.18
N LEU A 379 -2.97 -16.77 -16.28
CA LEU A 379 -4.07 -16.74 -15.32
C LEU A 379 -3.61 -17.22 -13.94
N GLU A 380 -2.80 -18.28 -13.90
CA GLU A 380 -2.23 -18.80 -12.65
C GLU A 380 -1.28 -17.79 -12.01
N ALA A 381 -0.41 -17.15 -12.81
CA ALA A 381 0.50 -16.12 -12.29
C ALA A 381 -0.28 -14.89 -11.77
N ALA A 382 -1.33 -14.46 -12.47
CA ALA A 382 -2.22 -13.41 -11.99
C ALA A 382 -2.94 -13.78 -10.69
N ALA A 383 -3.39 -15.04 -10.55
CA ALA A 383 -4.03 -15.52 -9.32
C ALA A 383 -3.06 -15.52 -8.14
N ASN A 384 -1.82 -15.98 -8.33
CA ASN A 384 -0.77 -15.94 -7.31
C ASN A 384 -0.46 -14.51 -6.86
N ILE A 385 -0.49 -13.53 -7.77
CA ILE A 385 -0.37 -12.11 -7.42
C ILE A 385 -1.50 -11.67 -6.49
N PHE A 386 -2.76 -11.98 -6.82
CA PHE A 386 -3.91 -11.64 -5.97
C PHE A 386 -3.82 -12.29 -4.59
N TYR A 387 -3.45 -13.58 -4.52
CA TYR A 387 -3.28 -14.29 -3.25
C TYR A 387 -2.19 -13.67 -2.38
N ALA A 388 -1.05 -13.31 -2.96
CA ALA A 388 0.04 -12.66 -2.24
C ALA A 388 -0.34 -11.26 -1.73
N LEU A 389 -1.18 -10.53 -2.48
CA LEU A 389 -1.72 -9.24 -2.07
C LEU A 389 -2.86 -9.35 -1.05
N GLY A 390 -3.31 -10.56 -0.72
CA GLY A 390 -4.39 -10.78 0.24
C GLY A 390 -5.77 -10.33 -0.25
N LEU A 391 -5.99 -10.23 -1.56
CA LEU A 391 -7.28 -9.88 -2.15
C LEU A 391 -7.82 -11.04 -2.96
N ASP A 392 -9.06 -11.46 -2.68
CA ASP A 392 -9.74 -12.47 -3.49
C ASP A 392 -9.89 -11.97 -4.95
N PRO A 393 -9.42 -12.73 -5.96
CA PRO A 393 -9.54 -12.35 -7.37
C PRO A 393 -10.97 -12.00 -7.82
N VAL A 394 -11.99 -12.61 -7.22
CA VAL A 394 -13.41 -12.39 -7.54
C VAL A 394 -13.82 -10.93 -7.31
N ILE A 395 -13.25 -10.27 -6.30
CA ILE A 395 -13.51 -8.86 -5.99
C ILE A 395 -13.05 -7.95 -7.15
N SER A 396 -11.97 -8.34 -7.82
CA SER A 396 -11.43 -7.63 -8.98
C SER A 396 -12.09 -8.00 -10.30
N GLY A 397 -13.10 -8.89 -10.27
CA GLY A 397 -13.74 -9.41 -11.48
C GLY A 397 -12.81 -10.29 -12.30
N PHE A 398 -11.79 -10.88 -11.66
CA PHE A 398 -10.80 -11.69 -12.34
C PHE A 398 -11.41 -12.98 -12.90
N ALA A 399 -11.55 -12.96 -14.23
CA ALA A 399 -11.84 -14.00 -15.22
C ALA A 399 -11.04 -15.31 -15.21
N GLY A 400 -10.99 -16.15 -14.17
CA GLY A 400 -10.25 -17.42 -14.19
C GLY A 400 -10.76 -18.47 -15.20
N GLY A 401 -10.40 -18.33 -16.48
CA GLY A 401 -10.56 -19.34 -17.54
C GLY A 401 -12.00 -19.84 -17.78
N ASP A 402 -12.13 -20.95 -18.52
CA ASP A 402 -13.42 -21.52 -18.96
C ASP A 402 -14.34 -22.02 -17.83
N LYS A 403 -13.85 -22.09 -16.57
CA LYS A 403 -14.61 -22.60 -15.41
C LYS A 403 -15.27 -21.51 -14.56
N MET A 404 -15.24 -20.25 -15.01
CA MET A 404 -15.59 -19.05 -14.24
C MET A 404 -17.08 -18.90 -13.88
N GLY A 405 -18.01 -19.48 -14.65
CA GLY A 405 -19.45 -19.20 -14.49
C GLY A 405 -20.08 -19.58 -13.13
N SER A 406 -19.36 -20.31 -12.26
CA SER A 406 -19.90 -20.88 -11.03
C SER A 406 -19.64 -20.08 -9.73
N ARG A 407 -18.70 -19.11 -9.72
CA ARG A 407 -18.28 -18.41 -8.47
C ARG A 407 -18.04 -16.90 -8.61
N SER A 408 -18.69 -16.28 -9.59
CA SER A 408 -18.54 -14.85 -9.88
C SER A 408 -19.81 -14.03 -9.60
N GLY A 409 -20.74 -14.61 -8.83
CA GLY A 409 -22.03 -14.00 -8.52
C GLY A 409 -21.88 -12.74 -7.67
N GLY A 410 -22.93 -11.91 -7.62
CA GLY A 410 -22.96 -10.73 -6.73
C GLY A 410 -22.79 -11.09 -5.25
N SER A 411 -23.28 -12.27 -4.85
CA SER A 411 -23.09 -12.81 -3.49
C SER A 411 -21.62 -13.11 -3.21
N ASP A 412 -20.93 -13.82 -4.09
CA ASP A 412 -19.52 -14.19 -3.91
C ASP A 412 -18.62 -12.95 -3.79
N LYS A 413 -18.87 -11.94 -4.63
CA LYS A 413 -18.16 -10.65 -4.57
C LYS A 413 -18.36 -9.94 -3.24
N ARG A 414 -19.57 -9.99 -2.69
CA ARG A 414 -19.88 -9.38 -1.40
C ARG A 414 -19.20 -10.13 -0.26
N GLU A 415 -19.27 -11.47 -0.23
CA GLU A 415 -18.62 -12.27 0.81
C GLU A 415 -17.10 -12.12 0.76
N GLY A 416 -16.50 -12.15 -0.45
CA GLY A 416 -15.07 -11.87 -0.62
C GLY A 416 -14.69 -10.48 -0.10
N TYR A 417 -15.47 -9.45 -0.41
CA TYR A 417 -15.25 -8.11 0.13
C TYR A 417 -15.33 -8.07 1.66
N LEU A 418 -16.29 -8.77 2.27
CA LEU A 418 -16.43 -8.84 3.73
C LEU A 418 -15.25 -9.54 4.39
N ILE A 419 -14.78 -10.65 3.82
CA ILE A 419 -13.59 -11.37 4.32
C ILE A 419 -12.37 -10.45 4.26
N ALA A 420 -12.13 -9.82 3.12
CA ALA A 420 -11.02 -8.88 2.95
C ALA A 420 -11.11 -7.73 3.97
N LEU A 421 -12.30 -7.16 4.19
CA LEU A 421 -12.52 -6.11 5.18
C LEU A 421 -12.14 -6.55 6.61
N GLN A 422 -12.46 -7.79 7.00
CA GLN A 422 -12.10 -8.32 8.31
C GLN A 422 -10.59 -8.57 8.45
N MET A 423 -9.93 -9.04 7.39
CA MET A 423 -8.48 -9.25 7.40
C MET A 423 -7.69 -7.94 7.50
N LEU A 424 -8.30 -6.82 7.11
CA LEU A 424 -7.70 -5.49 7.21
C LEU A 424 -7.74 -4.89 8.63
N ASN A 425 -8.39 -5.53 9.60
CA ASN A 425 -8.50 -5.01 10.97
C ASN A 425 -7.13 -4.73 11.61
N PHE A 426 -6.14 -5.59 11.39
CA PHE A 426 -4.79 -5.36 11.93
C PHE A 426 -4.16 -4.05 11.41
N PHE A 427 -4.30 -3.78 10.12
CA PHE A 427 -3.82 -2.52 9.54
C PHE A 427 -4.62 -1.31 10.02
N ARG A 428 -5.91 -1.50 10.32
CA ARG A 428 -6.75 -0.46 10.93
C ARG A 428 -6.29 -0.15 12.34
N ASP A 429 -5.95 -1.16 13.14
CA ASP A 429 -5.40 -0.97 14.48
C ASP A 429 -4.10 -0.16 14.41
N LEU A 430 -3.17 -0.52 13.51
CA LEU A 430 -1.96 0.27 13.27
C LEU A 430 -2.27 1.74 12.91
N LEU A 431 -3.27 1.98 12.05
CA LEU A 431 -3.68 3.34 11.69
C LEU A 431 -4.34 4.10 12.86
N LEU A 432 -4.86 3.40 13.86
CA LEU A 432 -5.46 4.00 15.04
C LEU A 432 -4.45 4.26 16.15
N GLU A 433 -3.31 3.56 16.20
CA GLU A 433 -2.29 3.75 17.25
C GLU A 433 -1.87 5.23 17.43
N PRO A 434 -1.52 6.01 16.39
CA PRO A 434 -1.16 7.41 16.57
C PRO A 434 -2.34 8.26 17.05
N ILE A 435 -3.57 7.89 16.68
CA ILE A 435 -4.78 8.59 17.10
C ILE A 435 -5.10 8.29 18.57
N GLN A 436 -4.88 7.06 19.01
CA GLN A 436 -4.96 6.66 20.41
C GLN A 436 -3.92 7.40 21.24
N PHE A 437 -2.68 7.48 20.76
CA PHE A 437 -1.64 8.27 21.44
C PHE A 437 -1.98 9.75 21.53
N VAL A 438 -2.56 10.35 20.49
CA VAL A 438 -3.11 11.72 20.55
C VAL A 438 -4.19 11.85 21.63
N ALA A 439 -5.07 10.85 21.75
CA ALA A 439 -6.13 10.85 22.76
C ALA A 439 -5.56 10.79 24.19
N GLU A 440 -4.56 9.94 24.43
CA GLU A 440 -3.83 9.85 25.70
C GLU A 440 -3.13 11.18 26.03
N TYR A 441 -2.36 11.72 25.08
CA TYR A 441 -1.59 12.96 25.28
C TYR A 441 -2.50 14.17 25.51
N ASN A 442 -3.64 14.26 24.83
CA ASN A 442 -4.57 15.38 24.96
C ASN A 442 -5.56 15.22 26.13
N GLY A 443 -5.42 14.16 26.94
CA GLY A 443 -6.32 13.87 28.07
C GLY A 443 -7.75 13.53 27.64
N TRP A 444 -7.95 13.09 26.39
CA TRP A 444 -9.28 12.72 25.89
C TRP A 444 -9.80 11.44 26.53
N THR A 445 -8.93 10.49 26.84
CA THR A 445 -9.24 9.24 27.55
C THR A 445 -9.69 9.50 28.99
N ASP A 446 -9.14 10.54 29.64
CA ASP A 446 -9.56 10.93 31.00
C ASP A 446 -10.94 11.59 30.98
N ARG A 447 -11.22 12.41 29.96
CA ARG A 447 -12.53 13.06 29.78
C ARG A 447 -13.63 12.09 29.34
N HIS A 448 -13.27 11.07 28.57
CA HIS A 448 -14.18 10.06 28.03
C HIS A 448 -13.62 8.67 28.36
N PRO A 449 -13.98 8.10 29.53
CA PRO A 449 -13.64 6.72 29.86
C PRO A 449 -14.13 5.77 28.77
N ASP A 450 -13.35 4.74 28.46
CA ASP A 450 -13.64 3.76 27.40
C ASP A 450 -13.76 4.37 25.99
N LEU A 451 -13.06 5.49 25.77
CA LEU A 451 -12.93 6.10 24.45
C LEU A 451 -12.15 5.18 23.51
N ALA A 452 -12.81 4.80 22.42
CA ALA A 452 -12.22 4.09 21.31
C ALA A 452 -12.45 4.83 19.99
N PHE A 453 -11.67 4.44 18.98
CA PHE A 453 -11.83 4.90 17.61
C PHE A 453 -12.21 3.72 16.72
N ARG A 454 -13.15 3.95 15.80
CA ARG A 454 -13.66 2.93 14.87
C ARG A 454 -13.69 3.44 13.45
N PHE A 455 -13.40 2.56 12.51
CA PHE A 455 -13.61 2.85 11.09
C PHE A 455 -15.10 2.77 10.77
N LYS A 456 -15.53 3.56 9.79
CA LYS A 456 -16.90 3.54 9.29
C LYS A 456 -16.92 2.88 7.92
N ASP A 457 -17.59 1.75 7.83
CA ASP A 457 -17.78 1.03 6.58
C ASP A 457 -19.19 1.16 6.03
N THR A 458 -19.31 0.92 4.72
CA THR A 458 -20.61 0.72 4.06
C THR A 458 -20.60 -0.66 3.45
N ILE A 459 -21.52 -1.49 3.92
CA ILE A 459 -21.67 -2.88 3.55
C ILE A 459 -22.90 -3.01 2.66
N LEU A 460 -22.78 -3.66 1.52
CA LEU A 460 -23.93 -3.98 0.67
C LEU A 460 -24.77 -5.06 1.35
N THR A 461 -26.09 -4.89 1.37
CA THR A 461 -27.02 -5.84 1.99
C THR A 461 -27.90 -6.49 0.92
N THR A 462 -28.47 -7.65 1.24
CA THR A 462 -29.43 -8.32 0.36
C THR A 462 -30.78 -7.59 0.41
N LEU A 463 -31.55 -7.70 -0.67
CA LEU A 463 -32.83 -6.98 -0.86
C LEU A 463 -33.90 -7.35 0.19
N ASP A 464 -33.80 -8.54 0.77
CA ASP A 464 -34.63 -9.02 1.88
C ASP A 464 -34.51 -8.16 3.16
N THR A 465 -33.42 -7.42 3.32
CA THR A 465 -33.21 -6.50 4.45
C THR A 465 -33.89 -5.13 4.28
N GLY A 466 -34.50 -4.85 3.13
CA GLY A 466 -35.25 -3.61 2.87
C GLY A 466 -34.40 -2.37 2.57
N ALA A 467 -33.06 -2.48 2.57
CA ALA A 467 -32.13 -1.43 2.15
C ALA A 467 -30.98 -2.05 1.31
N GLY A 468 -30.46 -1.32 0.32
CA GLY A 468 -29.36 -1.80 -0.54
C GLY A 468 -27.96 -1.72 0.10
N SER A 469 -27.83 -1.02 1.24
CA SER A 469 -26.58 -0.96 2.00
C SER A 469 -26.82 -0.60 3.48
N ALA A 470 -25.90 -1.02 4.34
CA ALA A 470 -25.87 -0.71 5.77
C ALA A 470 -24.53 -0.07 6.16
N LYS A 471 -24.57 0.91 7.08
CA LYS A 471 -23.35 1.50 7.66
C LYS A 471 -22.97 0.70 8.89
N LYS A 472 -21.72 0.24 8.99
CA LYS A 472 -21.20 -0.48 10.15
C LYS A 472 -19.93 0.16 10.68
N LEU A 473 -19.69 -0.02 11.98
CA LEU A 473 -18.42 0.29 12.61
C LEU A 473 -17.57 -0.97 12.61
N SER A 474 -16.26 -0.77 12.46
CA SER A 474 -15.24 -1.81 12.37
C SER A 474 -13.99 -1.40 13.11
#